data_AF-A0A2E9ETR0-F1
#
_entry.id   AF-A0A2E9ETR0-F1
#
_cell.length_a   1.000
_cell.length_b   1.000
_cell.length_c   1.000
_cell.angle_alpha   90.00
_cell.angle_beta   90.00
_cell.angle_gamma   90.00
#
_symmetry.space_group_name_H-M   'P 1'
#
loop_
_entity.id
_entity.type
_entity.pdbx_description
1 polymer ?
#
loop_
_entity_poly.entity_id
_entity_poly.type
_entity_poly.pdbx_seq_one_letter_code
_entity_poly.pdbx_strand_id
1 'polypeptide(L)'
;MVVVLNENDTALEFNNLFELVYENLKEKNAVSGGEEMLRLRAYEKLQNLVTRGLVEKKGKSYKGLDGIEQASSAYIAAQQAKQQA
;
A
#
# COMPACT_ATOMS: atom_id res chain seq x y z
N MET A 1 5.73 -8.54 0.95
CA MET A 1 5.10 -7.19 0.90
C MET A 1 5.10 -6.68 -0.53
N VAL A 2 4.08 -5.92 -0.93
CA VAL A 2 3.94 -5.29 -2.26
C VAL A 2 3.67 -3.80 -2.07
N VAL A 3 4.25 -2.96 -2.94
CA VAL A 3 4.07 -1.50 -2.93
C VAL A 3 3.49 -1.12 -4.30
N VAL A 4 2.39 -0.37 -4.30
CA VAL A 4 1.62 -0.04 -5.52
C VAL A 4 1.25 1.43 -5.62
N LEU A 5 1.77 2.26 -4.71
CA LEU A 5 1.48 3.69 -4.60
C LEU A 5 2.76 4.42 -4.19
N ASN A 6 3.11 5.45 -4.95
CA ASN A 6 4.24 6.34 -4.71
C ASN A 6 3.81 7.81 -4.78
N GLU A 7 4.67 8.72 -4.36
CA GLU A 7 4.42 10.19 -4.39
C GLU A 7 4.21 10.74 -5.81
N ASN A 8 4.89 10.13 -6.80
CA ASN A 8 4.89 10.54 -8.20
C ASN A 8 3.74 9.91 -9.01
N ASP A 9 2.99 8.99 -8.41
CA ASP A 9 1.91 8.32 -9.11
C ASP A 9 0.72 9.27 -9.34
N THR A 10 0.00 9.00 -10.44
CA THR A 10 -1.28 9.65 -10.68
C THR A 10 -2.31 9.12 -9.67
N ALA A 11 -3.33 9.89 -9.34
CA ALA A 11 -4.38 9.42 -8.44
C ALA A 11 -5.12 8.21 -9.06
N LEU A 12 -5.08 7.06 -8.39
CA LEU A 12 -5.68 5.81 -8.86
C LEU A 12 -6.93 5.46 -8.06
N GLU A 13 -7.92 4.86 -8.71
CA GLU A 13 -9.08 4.31 -8.02
C GLU A 13 -8.71 3.05 -7.22
N PHE A 14 -9.47 2.76 -6.17
CA PHE A 14 -9.23 1.59 -5.33
C PHE A 14 -9.19 0.27 -6.10
N ASN A 15 -10.02 0.11 -7.14
CA ASN A 15 -10.05 -1.12 -7.94
C ASN A 15 -8.72 -1.35 -8.67
N ASN A 16 -8.16 -0.29 -9.27
CA ASN A 16 -6.88 -0.38 -9.97
C ASN A 16 -5.74 -0.67 -8.98
N LEU A 17 -5.77 -0.03 -7.81
CA LEU A 17 -4.81 -0.31 -6.74
C LEU A 17 -4.89 -1.76 -6.25
N PHE A 18 -6.10 -2.28 -6.08
CA PHE A 18 -6.33 -3.65 -5.65
C PHE A 18 -5.84 -4.66 -6.69
N GLU A 19 -6.11 -4.41 -7.97
CA GLU A 19 -5.64 -5.27 -9.06
C GLU A 19 -4.11 -5.33 -9.08
N LEU A 20 -3.42 -4.19 -8.95
CA LEU A 20 -1.96 -4.15 -8.83
C LEU A 20 -1.46 -4.95 -7.62
N VAL A 21 -2.11 -4.81 -6.45
CA VAL A 21 -1.76 -5.58 -5.25
C VAL A 21 -1.94 -7.08 -5.50
N TYR A 22 -3.04 -7.46 -6.12
CA TYR A 22 -3.39 -8.85 -6.37
C TYR A 22 -2.42 -9.52 -7.34
N GLU A 23 -2.12 -8.88 -8.47
CA GLU A 23 -1.17 -9.39 -9.46
C GLU A 23 0.24 -9.52 -8.86
N ASN A 24 0.71 -8.50 -8.14
CA ASN A 24 2.01 -8.58 -7.45
C ASN A 24 2.08 -9.71 -6.41
N LEU A 25 0.96 -10.05 -5.75
CA LEU A 25 0.91 -11.17 -4.81
C LEU A 25 0.83 -12.52 -5.53
N LYS A 26 0.16 -12.60 -6.68
CA LYS A 26 0.12 -13.81 -7.52
C LYS A 26 1.50 -14.13 -8.07
N GLU A 27 2.23 -13.15 -8.59
CA GLU A 27 3.61 -13.31 -9.05
C GLU A 27 4.53 -13.84 -7.94
N LYS A 28 4.26 -13.45 -6.69
CA LYS A 28 5.01 -13.89 -5.50
C LYS A 28 4.47 -15.17 -4.86
N ASN A 29 3.46 -15.82 -5.46
CA ASN A 29 2.75 -16.98 -4.88
C ASN A 29 2.30 -16.74 -3.42
N ALA A 30 1.92 -15.50 -3.09
CA ALA A 30 1.65 -15.03 -1.73
C ALA A 30 0.17 -14.71 -1.48
N VAL A 31 -0.72 -15.04 -2.43
CA VAL A 31 -2.18 -14.89 -2.25
C VAL A 31 -2.66 -15.93 -1.25
N SER A 32 -3.28 -15.46 -0.15
CA SER A 32 -3.86 -16.33 0.88
C SER A 32 -5.18 -15.76 1.38
N GLY A 33 -6.13 -16.63 1.71
CA GLY A 33 -7.44 -16.24 2.27
C GLY A 33 -8.51 -15.81 1.27
N GLY A 34 -8.26 -15.92 -0.04
CA GLY A 34 -9.21 -15.55 -1.10
C GLY A 34 -9.21 -14.05 -1.42
N GLU A 35 -9.71 -13.72 -2.61
CA GLU A 35 -9.70 -12.36 -3.16
C GLU A 35 -10.45 -11.35 -2.27
N GLU A 36 -11.60 -11.75 -1.72
CA GLU A 36 -12.45 -10.87 -0.92
C GLU A 36 -11.79 -10.43 0.39
N MET A 37 -11.15 -11.35 1.11
CA MET A 37 -10.40 -11.02 2.33
C MET A 37 -9.19 -10.14 2.03
N LEU A 38 -8.50 -10.38 0.92
CA LEU A 38 -7.40 -9.53 0.50
C LEU A 38 -7.89 -8.11 0.19
N ARG A 39 -9.05 -7.99 -0.44
CA ARG A 39 -9.66 -6.70 -0.79
C ARG A 39 -10.02 -5.89 0.45
N LEU A 40 -10.62 -6.53 1.46
CA LEU A 40 -10.91 -5.89 2.74
C LEU A 40 -9.63 -5.37 3.42
N ARG A 41 -8.59 -6.21 3.51
CA ARG A 41 -7.31 -5.82 4.11
C ARG A 41 -6.62 -4.69 3.34
N ALA A 42 -6.66 -4.73 2.01
CA ALA A 42 -6.10 -3.68 1.17
C ALA A 42 -6.83 -2.34 1.40
N TYR A 43 -8.15 -2.38 1.54
CA TYR A 43 -8.96 -1.21 1.83
C TYR A 43 -8.65 -0.63 3.22
N GLU A 44 -8.61 -1.48 4.26
CA GLU A 44 -8.24 -1.06 5.62
C GLU A 44 -6.84 -0.42 5.65
N LYS A 45 -5.87 -1.02 4.95
CA LYS A 45 -4.52 -0.46 4.88
C LYS A 45 -4.53 0.91 4.20
N LEU A 46 -5.26 1.06 3.09
CA LEU A 46 -5.40 2.32 2.38
C LEU A 46 -6.05 3.40 3.24
N GLN A 47 -7.11 3.08 3.97
CA GLN A 47 -7.74 4.01 4.92
C GLN A 47 -6.76 4.45 6.01
N ASN A 48 -5.99 3.53 6.58
CA ASN A 48 -4.96 3.87 7.56
C ASN A 48 -3.90 4.82 7.00
N LEU A 49 -3.50 4.67 5.72
CA LEU A 49 -2.56 5.59 5.08
C LEU A 49 -3.16 6.99 4.88
N VAL A 50 -4.46 7.07 4.56
CA VAL A 50 -5.18 8.34 4.47
C VAL A 50 -5.25 9.03 5.84
N THR A 51 -5.60 8.31 6.90
CA THR A 51 -5.65 8.85 8.27
C THR A 51 -4.29 9.37 8.74
N ARG A 52 -3.20 8.74 8.29
CA ARG A 52 -1.82 9.17 8.59
C ARG A 52 -1.32 10.34 7.75
N GLY A 53 -2.12 10.83 6.80
CA GLY A 53 -1.71 11.91 5.88
C GLY A 53 -0.66 11.49 4.86
N LEU A 54 -0.50 10.18 4.60
CA LEU A 54 0.45 9.64 3.61
C LEU A 54 -0.20 9.38 2.25
N VAL A 55 -1.52 9.39 2.20
CA VAL A 55 -2.31 9.24 0.97
C VAL A 55 -3.39 10.32 0.98
N GLU A 56 -3.50 11.05 -0.13
CA GLU A 56 -4.62 11.95 -0.37
C GLU A 56 -5.77 11.18 -1.02
N LYS A 57 -6.98 11.30 -0.47
CA LYS A 57 -8.20 10.75 -1.08
C LYS A 57 -9.02 11.87 -1.72
N LYS A 58 -9.27 11.78 -3.03
CA LYS A 58 -10.17 12.67 -3.78
C LYS A 58 -11.27 11.84 -4.44
N GLY A 59 -12.48 11.88 -3.86
CA GLY A 59 -13.60 11.09 -4.34
C GLY A 59 -13.33 9.59 -4.22
N LYS A 60 -13.15 8.91 -5.36
CA LYS A 60 -12.82 7.48 -5.46
C LYS A 60 -11.33 7.22 -5.72
N SER A 61 -10.55 8.27 -5.93
CA SER A 61 -9.14 8.19 -6.29
C SER A 61 -8.23 8.48 -5.09
N TYR A 62 -7.06 7.86 -5.10
CA TYR A 62 -6.06 7.92 -4.04
C TYR A 62 -4.71 8.25 -4.65
N LYS A 63 -3.98 9.18 -4.05
CA LYS A 63 -2.64 9.58 -4.48
C LYS A 63 -1.66 9.46 -3.33
N GLY A 64 -0.48 8.89 -3.57
CA GLY A 64 0.59 8.90 -2.58
C GLY A 64 1.09 10.32 -2.33
N LEU A 65 1.39 10.62 -1.07
CA LEU A 65 1.99 11.88 -0.64
C LEU A 65 3.46 11.66 -0.27
N ASP A 66 4.15 12.76 0.01
CA ASP A 66 5.53 12.73 0.51
C ASP A 66 5.65 11.82 1.73
N GLY A 67 6.70 11.00 1.75
CA GLY A 67 6.94 10.06 2.85
C GLY A 67 6.06 8.80 2.83
N ILE A 68 5.24 8.54 1.80
CA ILE A 68 4.46 7.29 1.71
C ILE A 68 5.35 6.04 1.79
N GLU A 69 6.59 6.11 1.29
CA GLU A 69 7.58 5.03 1.39
C GLU A 69 7.87 4.62 2.84
N GLN A 70 7.72 5.54 3.80
CA GLN A 70 7.92 5.28 5.22
C GLN A 70 6.88 4.29 5.79
N ALA A 71 5.74 4.15 5.14
CA ALA A 71 4.75 3.15 5.51
C ALA A 71 5.08 1.74 5.00
N SER A 72 6.10 1.60 4.15
CA SER A 72 6.58 0.29 3.70
C SER A 72 7.25 -0.45 4.85
N SER A 73 6.90 -1.71 5.07
CA SER A 73 7.57 -2.59 6.01
C SER A 73 9.06 -2.74 5.67
N ALA A 74 9.46 -2.57 4.41
CA ALA A 74 10.87 -2.54 4.03
C ALA A 74 11.58 -1.31 4.63
N TYR A 75 10.95 -0.14 4.58
CA TYR A 75 11.48 1.06 5.23
C TYR A 75 11.54 0.89 6.75
N ILE A 76 10.47 0.40 7.37
CA ILE A 76 10.42 0.17 8.82
C ILE A 76 11.51 -0.81 9.26
N ALA A 77 11.68 -1.94 8.55
CA ALA A 77 12.72 -2.92 8.85
C ALA A 77 14.13 -2.34 8.69
N ALA A 78 14.37 -1.53 7.65
CA ALA A 78 15.64 -0.85 7.45
C ALA A 78 15.95 0.15 8.57
N GLN A 79 14.95 0.87 9.09
CA GLN A 79 15.12 1.78 10.23
C GLN A 79 15.41 1.03 11.54
N GLN A 80 14.70 -0.08 11.78
CA GLN A 80 14.93 -0.91 12.97
C GLN A 80 16.34 -1.51 12.98
N ALA A 81 16.83 -2.01 11.84
CA ALA A 81 18.19 -2.54 11.73
C ALA A 81 19.28 -1.49 12.01
N LYS A 82 19.05 -0.23 11.62
CA LYS A 82 19.97 0.89 11.89
C LYS A 82 20.01 1.32 13.34
N GLN A 83 18.93 1.12 14.11
CA GLN A 83 18.85 1.48 15.53
C GLN A 83 19.48 0.42 16.45
N GLN A 84 19.77 -0.77 15.93
CA GLN A 84 20.36 -1.89 16.67
C GLN A 84 21.87 -2.06 16.40
N ALA A 85 22.48 -1.16 15.62
CA ALA A 85 23.91 -1.12 15.30
C ALA A 85 24.59 0.05 16.03
#